data_AF-A0A7U9T0K8-F1
#
_entry.id   AF-A0A7U9T0K8-F1
#
_cell.length_a   1.000
_cell.length_b   1.000
_cell.length_c   1.000
_cell.angle_alpha   90.00
_cell.angle_beta   90.00
_cell.angle_gamma   90.00
#
_symmetry.space_group_name_H-M   'P 1'
#
loop_
_entity.id
_entity.type
_entity.pdbx_description
1 polymer ?
#
loop_
_entity_poly.entity_id
_entity_poly.type
_entity_poly.pdbx_seq_one_letter_code
_entity_poly.pdbx_strand_id
1 'polypeptide(L)'
;MGSCDLRIGHNENLYYGGNIGYRVEEAYRGNHYAGKACLLLFELARKHDLQYLIITCNPDNAASRKTCEYAGGKLLEIVPLPEDNDMRDAGETEKCIYRFEL
;
A
#
# COMPACT_ATOMS: atom_id res chain seq x y z
N MET A 1 2.71 -16.66 9.28
CA MET A 1 3.50 -15.61 9.95
C MET A 1 3.77 -14.47 8.97
N GLY A 2 4.01 -13.27 9.48
CA GLY A 2 4.17 -12.06 8.68
C GLY A 2 4.18 -10.79 9.54
N SER A 3 4.30 -9.64 8.89
CA SER A 3 4.23 -8.32 9.53
C SER A 3 3.29 -7.41 8.76
N CYS A 4 2.72 -6.43 9.45
CA CYS A 4 2.00 -5.33 8.85
C CYS A 4 2.17 -4.08 9.71
N ASP A 5 2.25 -2.93 9.07
CA ASP A 5 2.45 -1.63 9.71
C ASP A 5 1.52 -0.59 9.09
N LEU A 6 1.09 0.36 9.94
CA LEU A 6 0.36 1.56 9.54
C LEU A 6 1.23 2.78 9.83
N ARG A 7 1.38 3.63 8.84
CA ARG A 7 2.10 4.90 8.90
C ARG A 7 1.09 6.03 8.88
N ILE A 8 1.12 6.84 9.93
CA ILE A 8 0.14 7.91 10.16
C ILE A 8 0.61 9.20 9.48
N GLY A 9 -0.36 9.90 8.86
CA GLY A 9 -0.15 11.17 8.18
C GLY A 9 0.07 11.03 6.67
N HIS A 10 0.34 12.17 6.04
CA HIS A 10 0.58 12.26 4.60
C HIS A 10 1.76 13.19 4.36
N ASN A 11 2.75 12.69 3.63
CA ASN A 11 3.92 13.42 3.17
C ASN A 11 4.41 12.76 1.87
N GLU A 12 5.44 13.33 1.25
CA GLU A 12 5.98 12.84 -0.02
C GLU A 12 6.46 11.38 0.06
N ASN A 13 7.20 11.02 1.12
CA ASN A 13 7.65 9.65 1.31
C ASN A 13 6.49 8.66 1.46
N LEU A 14 5.43 9.03 2.18
CA LEU A 14 4.22 8.20 2.35
C LEU A 14 3.35 8.19 1.10
N TYR A 15 3.43 9.19 0.24
CA TYR A 15 2.73 9.20 -1.02
C TYR A 15 3.26 8.08 -1.94
N TYR A 16 4.58 7.89 -2.02
CA TYR A 16 5.19 6.80 -2.80
C TYR A 16 5.27 5.47 -2.06
N GLY A 17 5.57 5.49 -0.76
CA GLY A 17 5.72 4.29 0.07
C GLY A 17 4.41 3.72 0.62
N GLY A 18 3.34 4.51 0.58
CA GLY A 18 2.03 4.15 1.12
C GLY A 18 1.92 4.22 2.64
N ASN A 19 0.69 4.35 3.13
CA ASN A 19 0.34 4.31 4.55
C ASN A 19 0.37 2.89 5.13
N ILE A 20 0.22 1.85 4.31
CA ILE A 20 0.20 0.46 4.77
C ILE A 20 1.35 -0.32 4.16
N GLY A 21 2.16 -0.92 5.03
CA GLY A 21 3.11 -1.97 4.68
C GLY A 21 2.61 -3.33 5.16
N TYR A 22 2.81 -4.38 4.37
CA TYR A 22 2.62 -5.75 4.84
C TYR A 22 3.59 -6.71 4.16
N ARG A 23 3.92 -7.79 4.87
CA ARG A 23 4.69 -8.92 4.38
C ARG A 23 4.05 -10.21 4.86
N VAL A 24 3.72 -11.08 3.92
CA VAL A 24 3.27 -12.45 4.20
C VAL A 24 4.34 -13.42 3.72
N GLU A 25 4.87 -14.21 4.64
CA GLU A 25 5.83 -15.28 4.35
C GLU A 25 5.24 -16.28 3.34
N GLU A 26 6.10 -16.81 2.47
CA GLU A 26 5.69 -17.61 1.31
C GLU A 26 4.80 -18.80 1.67
N ALA A 27 5.16 -19.54 2.72
CA ALA A 27 4.40 -20.68 3.24
C ALA A 27 2.96 -20.34 3.67
N TYR A 28 2.65 -19.06 3.87
CA TYR A 28 1.34 -18.59 4.34
C TYR A 28 0.57 -17.78 3.28
N ARG A 29 1.12 -17.60 2.07
CA ARG A 29 0.43 -16.95 0.96
C ARG A 29 -0.79 -17.78 0.51
N GLY A 30 -1.68 -17.17 -0.28
CA GLY A 30 -2.93 -17.82 -0.73
C GLY A 30 -4.07 -17.88 0.31
N ASN A 31 -3.81 -17.47 1.56
CA ASN A 31 -4.81 -17.48 2.64
C ASN A 31 -5.50 -16.12 2.88
N HIS A 32 -5.34 -15.17 1.94
CA HIS A 32 -5.88 -13.80 2.01
C HIS A 32 -5.43 -12.96 3.23
N TYR A 33 -4.31 -13.30 3.88
CA TYR A 33 -3.83 -12.56 5.05
C TYR A 33 -3.51 -11.09 4.76
N ALA A 34 -2.98 -10.77 3.58
CA ALA A 34 -2.72 -9.39 3.17
C ALA A 34 -4.00 -8.53 3.21
N GLY A 35 -5.09 -9.02 2.60
CA GLY A 35 -6.38 -8.32 2.62
C GLY A 35 -6.94 -8.17 4.04
N LYS A 36 -6.85 -9.23 4.87
CA LYS A 36 -7.27 -9.17 6.27
C LYS A 36 -6.48 -8.13 7.07
N ALA A 37 -5.17 -8.06 6.85
CA ALA A 37 -4.31 -7.05 7.48
C ALA A 37 -4.72 -5.64 7.05
N CYS A 38 -4.94 -5.38 5.76
CA CYS A 38 -5.41 -4.08 5.29
C CYS A 38 -6.71 -3.64 5.97
N LEU A 39 -7.71 -4.54 6.05
CA LEU A 39 -9.00 -4.21 6.69
C LEU A 39 -8.83 -3.85 8.18
N LEU A 40 -7.98 -4.57 8.92
CA LEU A 40 -7.69 -4.24 10.32
C LEU A 40 -6.98 -2.89 10.45
N LEU A 41 -6.06 -2.59 9.53
CA LEU A 41 -5.34 -1.30 9.54
C LEU A 41 -6.23 -0.13 9.11
N PHE A 42 -7.29 -0.36 8.31
CA PHE A 42 -8.28 0.68 8.01
C PHE A 42 -9.04 1.10 9.27
N GLU A 43 -9.45 0.12 10.09
CA GLU A 43 -10.08 0.41 11.39
C GLU A 43 -9.14 1.17 12.32
N LEU A 44 -7.85 0.82 12.34
CA LEU A 44 -6.86 1.55 13.12
C LEU A 44 -6.65 2.97 12.60
N ALA A 45 -6.58 3.15 11.28
CA ALA A 45 -6.42 4.45 10.65
C ALA A 45 -7.58 5.40 10.96
N ARG A 46 -8.83 4.90 10.95
CA ARG A 46 -10.01 5.66 11.37
C ARG A 46 -9.90 6.17 12.82
N LYS A 47 -9.34 5.37 13.72
CA LYS A 47 -9.10 5.77 15.12
C LYS A 47 -8.02 6.84 15.28
N HIS A 48 -7.20 7.05 14.25
CA HIS A 48 -6.23 8.13 14.17
C HIS A 48 -6.74 9.31 13.32
N ASP A 49 -8.06 9.41 13.11
CA ASP A 49 -8.74 10.49 12.39
C ASP A 49 -8.29 10.66 10.92
N LEU A 50 -7.67 9.62 10.34
CA LEU A 50 -7.34 9.63 8.92
C LEU A 50 -8.63 9.53 8.11
N GLN A 51 -8.79 10.45 7.16
CA GLN A 51 -9.93 10.47 6.24
C GLN A 51 -9.70 9.54 5.04
N TYR A 52 -8.44 9.27 4.71
CA TYR A 52 -8.07 8.40 3.61
C TYR A 52 -6.70 7.77 3.82
N LEU A 53 -6.46 6.69 3.08
CA LEU A 53 -5.16 6.02 2.99
C LEU A 53 -4.69 5.98 1.55
N ILE A 54 -3.37 6.04 1.39
CA ILE A 54 -2.67 5.68 0.17
C ILE A 54 -2.07 4.28 0.35
N ILE A 55 -2.31 3.40 -0.61
CA ILE A 55 -1.60 2.13 -0.74
C ILE A 55 -0.94 2.13 -2.11
N THR A 56 0.33 1.76 -2.15
CA THR A 56 1.09 1.73 -3.40
C THR A 56 1.54 0.33 -3.73
N CYS A 57 1.68 0.07 -5.03
CA CYS A 57 2.30 -1.15 -5.53
C CYS A 57 2.99 -0.87 -6.87
N ASN A 58 3.91 -1.74 -7.27
CA ASN A 58 4.59 -1.59 -8.56
C ASN A 58 3.61 -1.89 -9.70
N PRO A 59 3.68 -1.18 -10.84
CA PRO A 59 2.75 -1.38 -11.97
C PRO A 59 2.75 -2.79 -12.56
N ASP A 60 3.89 -3.48 -12.50
CA ASP A 60 4.09 -4.86 -12.94
C ASP A 60 3.47 -5.89 -11.97
N ASN A 61 3.12 -5.48 -10.75
CA ASN A 61 2.50 -6.33 -9.74
C ASN A 61 0.98 -6.41 -9.95
N ALA A 62 0.57 -7.10 -11.00
CA ALA A 62 -0.84 -7.27 -11.38
C ALA A 62 -1.71 -7.86 -10.25
N ALA A 63 -1.13 -8.72 -9.40
CA ALA A 63 -1.84 -9.31 -8.27
C ALA A 63 -2.19 -8.25 -7.20
N SER A 64 -1.24 -7.37 -6.86
CA SER A 64 -1.44 -6.30 -5.87
C SER A 64 -2.38 -5.23 -6.38
N ARG A 65 -2.28 -4.88 -7.67
CA ARG A 65 -3.21 -3.96 -8.33
C ARG A 65 -4.66 -4.45 -8.25
N LYS A 66 -4.90 -5.70 -8.67
CA LYS A 66 -6.22 -6.34 -8.53
C LYS A 66 -6.68 -6.36 -7.08
N THR A 67 -5.79 -6.67 -6.14
CA THR A 67 -6.12 -6.66 -4.71
C THR A 67 -6.57 -5.28 -4.24
N CYS A 68 -5.90 -4.22 -4.64
CA CYS A 68 -6.28 -2.85 -4.29
C CYS A 68 -7.64 -2.47 -4.89
N GLU A 69 -7.87 -2.80 -6.17
CA GLU A 69 -9.14 -2.56 -6.86
C GLU A 69 -10.29 -3.32 -6.20
N TYR A 70 -10.11 -4.61 -5.90
CA TYR A 70 -11.12 -5.42 -5.20
C TYR A 70 -11.40 -4.94 -3.78
N ALA A 71 -10.39 -4.38 -3.10
CA ALA A 71 -10.54 -3.80 -1.76
C ALA A 71 -11.22 -2.41 -1.76
N GLY A 72 -11.64 -1.89 -2.93
CA GLY A 72 -12.32 -0.60 -3.07
C GLY A 72 -11.38 0.59 -3.27
N GLY A 73 -10.09 0.34 -3.50
CA GLY A 73 -9.11 1.37 -3.78
C GLY A 73 -9.32 1.96 -5.17
N LYS A 74 -9.28 3.29 -5.26
CA LYS A 74 -9.32 4.01 -6.53
C LYS A 74 -7.90 4.28 -6.99
N LEU A 75 -7.53 3.76 -8.16
CA LEU A 75 -6.26 4.13 -8.80
C LEU A 75 -6.33 5.61 -9.16
N LEU A 76 -5.48 6.42 -8.53
CA LEU A 76 -5.36 7.84 -8.86
C LEU A 76 -4.46 8.03 -10.07
N GLU A 77 -3.28 7.41 -10.04
CA GLU A 77 -2.26 7.57 -11.06
C GLU A 77 -1.18 6.48 -10.98
N ILE A 78 -0.38 6.41 -12.05
CA ILE A 78 0.86 5.66 -12.10
C ILE A 78 1.96 6.69 -12.30
N VAL A 79 2.86 6.80 -11.33
CA VAL A 79 3.88 7.86 -11.29
C VAL A 79 5.27 7.29 -11.23
N PRO A 80 6.26 7.90 -11.91
CA PRO A 80 7.65 7.59 -11.68
C PRO A 80 8.05 8.01 -10.27
N LEU A 81 8.93 7.24 -9.64
CA LEU A 81 9.55 7.63 -8.38
C LEU A 81 10.45 8.87 -8.61
N PRO A 82 10.56 9.80 -7.65
CA PRO A 82 11.58 10.86 -7.69
C PRO A 82 12.99 10.28 -7.82
N GLU A 83 13.93 11.01 -8.43
CA GLU A 83 15.31 10.51 -8.65
C GLU A 83 16.06 10.23 -7.33
N ASP A 84 15.72 10.97 -6.28
CA ASP A 84 16.29 10.88 -4.94
C ASP A 84 15.53 9.92 -4.00
N ASN A 85 14.53 9.21 -4.52
CA ASN A 85 13.75 8.27 -3.73
C ASN A 85 14.52 6.97 -3.48
N ASP A 86 14.64 6.58 -2.20
CA ASP A 86 15.37 5.41 -1.73
C ASP A 86 14.86 4.07 -2.29
N MET A 87 13.57 3.99 -2.65
CA MET A 87 13.01 2.78 -3.27
C MET A 87 13.65 2.46 -4.63
N ARG A 88 14.27 3.46 -5.29
CA ARG A 88 15.03 3.24 -6.53
C ARG A 88 16.27 2.37 -6.32
N ASP A 89 16.87 2.38 -5.14
CA ASP A 89 18.00 1.51 -4.79
C ASP A 89 17.60 0.03 -4.79
N ALA A 90 16.30 -0.25 -4.59
CA ALA A 90 15.72 -1.60 -4.70
C ALA A 90 15.29 -1.96 -6.14
N GLY A 91 15.59 -1.11 -7.13
CA GLY A 91 15.25 -1.32 -8.54
C GLY A 91 13.82 -0.91 -8.91
N GLU A 92 13.10 -0.24 -8.02
CA GLU A 92 11.75 0.26 -8.32
C GLU A 92 11.83 1.56 -9.11
N THR A 93 10.93 1.74 -10.08
CA THR A 93 10.95 2.91 -10.98
C THR A 93 9.65 3.70 -10.96
N GLU A 94 8.53 3.02 -10.73
CA GLU A 94 7.19 3.58 -10.81
C GLU A 94 6.30 2.99 -9.72
N LYS A 95 5.26 3.73 -9.34
CA LYS A 95 4.25 3.31 -8.37
C LYS A 95 2.85 3.58 -8.90
N CYS A 96 1.99 2.57 -8.79
CA CYS A 96 0.55 2.78 -8.79
C CYS A 96 0.13 3.36 -7.43
N ILE A 97 -0.58 4.50 -7.46
CA ILE A 97 -1.07 5.18 -6.27
C ILE A 97 -2.56 4.88 -6.12
N TYR A 98 -2.94 4.06 -5.16
CA TYR A 98 -4.34 3.78 -4.84
C TYR A 98 -4.78 4.56 -3.62
N ARG A 99 -5.92 5.25 -3.72
CA ARG A 99 -6.57 5.95 -2.63
C ARG A 99 -7.78 5.19 -2.12
N PHE A 100 -7.86 5.07 -0.80
CA PHE A 100 -8.97 4.47 -0.07
C PHE A 100 -9.58 5.55 0.83
N GLU A 101 -10.85 5.85 0.63
CA GLU A 101 -11.60 6.66 1.61
C GLU A 101 -11.94 5.77 2.80
N LEU A 102 -11.77 6.31 4.01
CA LEU A 102 -12.04 5.59 5.26
C LEU A 102 -13.43 5.87 5.80
#